data_AF-A0A8J3RXW1-F1
#
_entry.id   AF-A0A8J3RXW1-F1
#
_cell.length_a   1.000
_cell.length_b   1.000
_cell.length_c   1.000
_cell.angle_alpha   90.00
_cell.angle_beta   90.00
_cell.angle_gamma   90.00
#
_symmetry.space_group_name_H-M   'P 1'
#
loop_
_entity.id
_entity.type
_entity.pdbx_description
1 polymer ?
#
loop_
_entity_poly.entity_id
_entity_poly.type
_entity_poly.pdbx_seq_one_letter_code
_entity_poly.pdbx_strand_id
1 'polypeptide(L)' 'MRRAGHILGSAWTEATLDDGRTLVHTGDLGRPVHPIPCPPEPFDGADTLLVESTYGNRRHDDATTLETMAGRLR' A
#
# COMPACT_ATOMS: atom_id res chain seq x y z
N MET A 1 6.47 8.11 -9.94
CA MET A 1 5.34 7.42 -9.27
C MET A 1 5.58 5.93 -9.37
N ARG A 2 5.28 5.17 -8.32
CA ARG A 2 5.47 3.71 -8.26
C ARG A 2 4.20 3.04 -7.77
N ARG A 3 4.00 1.76 -8.07
CA ARG A 3 2.76 1.05 -7.75
C ARG A 3 2.52 0.94 -6.23
N ALA A 4 1.32 1.29 -5.78
CA ALA A 4 0.89 1.13 -4.39
C ALA A 4 0.11 -0.16 -4.12
N GLY A 5 -0.47 -0.80 -5.15
CA GLY A 5 -1.12 -2.11 -5.02
C GLY A 5 -2.48 -2.11 -4.31
N HIS A 6 -3.08 -0.95 -4.05
CA HIS A 6 -4.38 -0.82 -3.38
C HIS A 6 -5.56 -1.08 -4.33
N ILE A 7 -5.55 -0.40 -5.48
CA ILE A 7 -6.46 -0.61 -6.63
C ILE A 7 -5.68 -0.52 -7.94
N LEU A 8 -6.32 -0.88 -9.07
CA LEU A 8 -5.71 -0.72 -10.39
C LEU A 8 -5.34 0.75 -10.63
N GLY A 9 -4.07 0.98 -11.00
CA GLY A 9 -3.52 2.33 -11.21
C GLY A 9 -3.12 3.08 -9.94
N SER A 10 -3.32 2.51 -8.74
CA SER A 10 -2.85 3.12 -7.48
C SER A 10 -1.33 3.26 -7.45
N ALA A 11 -0.87 4.39 -6.91
CA ALA A 11 0.54 4.72 -6.86
C ALA A 11 0.93 5.48 -5.59
N TRP A 12 2.16 5.26 -5.14
CA TRP A 12 2.85 6.13 -4.23
C TRP A 12 3.82 7.03 -5.01
N THR A 13 4.13 8.19 -4.44
CA THR A 13 4.85 9.26 -5.12
C THR A 13 5.96 9.81 -4.26
N GLU A 14 7.07 10.15 -4.90
CA GLU A 14 8.22 10.80 -4.30
C GLU A 14 8.37 12.21 -4.88
N ALA A 15 8.70 13.16 -4.01
CA ALA A 15 8.99 14.54 -4.36
C ALA A 15 10.26 15.00 -3.65
N THR A 16 11.10 15.74 -4.38
CA THR A 16 12.21 16.49 -3.79
C THR A 16 11.72 17.90 -3.48
N LEU A 17 11.91 18.33 -2.23
CA LEU A 17 11.56 19.67 -1.78
C LEU A 17 12.64 20.68 -2.17
N ASP A 18 12.34 21.97 -2.08
CA ASP A 18 13.27 23.05 -2.44
C ASP A 18 14.56 23.04 -1.62
N ASP A 19 14.53 22.48 -0.40
CA ASP A 19 15.70 22.31 0.47
C ASP A 19 16.48 21.00 0.22
N GLY A 20 16.11 20.25 -0.82
CA GLY A 20 16.77 19.00 -1.22
C GLY A 20 16.29 17.76 -0.47
N ARG A 21 15.43 17.90 0.54
CA ARG A 21 14.86 16.74 1.25
C ARG A 21 13.85 15.99 0.40
N THR A 22 13.72 14.71 0.69
CA THR A 22 12.80 13.79 0.03
C THR A 22 11.53 13.58 0.85
N LEU A 23 10.38 13.80 0.22
CA LEU A 23 9.06 13.48 0.75
C LEU A 23 8.47 12.34 -0.06
N VAL A 24 8.05 11.27 0.62
CA VAL A 24 7.20 10.24 0.02
C VAL A 24 5.79 10.32 0.57
N HIS A 25 4.83 10.33 -0.35
CA HIS A 25 3.41 10.16 -0.05
C HIS A 25 2.96 8.78 -0.53
N THR A 26 2.47 7.95 0.38
CA THR A 26 2.10 6.57 0.06
C THR A 26 0.77 6.45 -0.68
N GLY A 27 -0.12 7.43 -0.51
CA GLY A 27 -1.55 7.19 -0.75
C GLY A 27 -2.05 6.04 0.13
N ASP A 28 -2.99 5.26 -0.40
CA ASP A 28 -3.43 4.02 0.24
C ASP A 28 -2.58 2.86 -0.25
N LEU A 29 -2.03 2.08 0.67
CA LEU A 29 -1.19 0.94 0.39
C LEU A 29 -2.01 -0.34 0.23
N GLY A 30 -1.64 -1.12 -0.77
CA GLY A 30 -2.12 -2.46 -0.98
C GLY A 30 -1.59 -3.46 0.03
N ARG A 31 -2.24 -4.62 0.08
CA ARG A 31 -1.73 -5.76 0.85
C ARG A 31 -0.48 -6.35 0.16
N PRO A 32 0.50 -6.85 0.92
CA PRO A 32 1.62 -7.61 0.35
C PRO A 32 1.17 -8.85 -0.43
N VAL A 33 0.04 -9.44 -0.03
CA VAL A 33 -0.59 -10.58 -0.71
C VAL A 33 -2.04 -10.22 -1.03
N HIS A 34 -2.38 -10.23 -2.32
CA HIS A 34 -3.75 -10.03 -2.78
C HIS A 34 -3.99 -10.83 -4.07
N PRO A 35 -5.18 -11.41 -4.29
CA PRO A 35 -5.47 -12.18 -5.50
C PRO A 35 -5.53 -11.40 -6.83
N ILE A 36 -5.50 -10.06 -6.81
CA ILE A 36 -5.79 -9.23 -8.01
C ILE A 36 -4.68 -8.20 -8.27
N PRO A 37 -4.54 -7.09 -7.51
CA PRO A 37 -3.41 -6.19 -7.66
C PRO A 37 -2.10 -6.86 -7.29
N CYS A 38 -1.05 -6.54 -8.05
CA CYS A 38 0.33 -6.82 -7.65
C CYS A 38 0.67 -6.04 -6.37
N PRO A 39 1.61 -6.56 -5.55
CA PRO A 39 2.02 -5.89 -4.32
C PRO A 39 2.59 -4.48 -4.59
N PRO A 40 2.58 -3.61 -3.55
CA PRO A 40 3.28 -2.33 -3.60
C PRO A 40 4.74 -2.51 -4.02
N GLU A 41 5.27 -1.60 -4.85
CA GLU A 41 6.71 -1.57 -5.13
C GLU A 41 7.51 -1.21 -3.86
N PRO A 42 8.69 -1.84 -3.66
CA PRO A 42 9.53 -1.56 -2.50
C PRO A 42 10.00 -0.09 -2.50
N PHE A 43 10.24 0.39 -1.28
CA PHE A 43 10.61 1.77 -1.01
C PHE A 43 12.09 1.86 -0.60
N ASP A 44 12.77 2.87 -1.11
CA ASP A 44 14.24 2.98 -1.05
C ASP A 44 14.74 3.96 0.04
N GLY A 45 13.82 4.68 0.72
CA GLY A 45 14.14 5.67 1.76
C GLY A 45 13.60 7.07 1.45
N ALA A 46 13.32 7.86 2.50
CA ALA A 46 12.92 9.27 2.40
C ALA A 46 13.19 10.00 3.73
N ASP A 47 13.41 11.31 3.66
CA ASP A 47 13.55 12.18 4.84
C ASP A 47 12.21 12.39 5.56
N THR A 48 11.11 12.34 4.82
CA THR A 48 9.75 12.41 5.39
C THR A 48 8.83 11.44 4.68
N LEU A 49 8.04 10.70 5.47
CA LEU A 49 7.03 9.76 4.98
C LEU A 49 5.64 10.23 5.42
N LEU A 50 4.81 10.60 4.46
CA LEU A 50 3.38 10.84 4.65
C LEU A 50 2.62 9.56 4.29
N VAL A 51 2.09 8.89 5.32
CA VAL A 51 1.47 7.58 5.22
C VAL A 51 0.02 7.60 5.70
N GLU A 52 -0.81 6.74 5.11
CA GLU A 52 -2.15 6.48 5.61
C GLU A 52 -2.16 5.85 7.02
N SER A 53 -3.30 5.92 7.69
CA SER A 53 -3.47 5.38 9.04
C SER A 53 -4.72 4.51 9.21
N THR A 54 -5.29 4.04 8.09
CA THR A 54 -6.59 3.34 8.03
C THR A 54 -6.70 2.15 8.99
N TYR A 55 -5.60 1.42 9.17
CA TYR A 55 -5.51 0.26 10.06
C TYR A 55 -4.39 0.38 11.11
N GLY A 56 -3.94 1.60 11.42
CA GLY A 56 -2.76 1.82 12.28
C GLY A 56 -2.87 1.22 13.70
N ASN A 57 -4.07 0.84 14.14
CA ASN A 57 -4.34 0.26 15.45
C ASN A 57 -4.61 -1.26 15.44
N ARG A 58 -4.59 -1.94 14.28
CA ARG A 58 -4.98 -3.36 14.18
C ARG A 58 -4.28 -4.09 13.04
N ARG A 59 -4.14 -5.40 13.18
CA ARG A 59 -3.61 -6.28 12.12
C ARG A 59 -4.76 -6.99 11.41
N HIS A 60 -4.58 -7.26 10.13
CA HIS A 60 -5.49 -8.09 9.36
C HIS A 60 -5.11 -9.57 9.45
N ASP A 61 -6.12 -10.44 9.53
CA ASP A 61 -5.98 -11.87 9.32
C ASP A 61 -6.35 -12.20 7.87
N ASP A 62 -5.33 -12.32 7.04
CA ASP A 62 -5.50 -12.55 5.60
C ASP A 62 -5.95 -14.00 5.29
N ALA A 63 -5.67 -14.97 6.18
CA ALA A 63 -6.03 -16.37 5.97
C ALA A 63 -7.55 -16.58 6.06
N THR A 64 -8.21 -16.02 7.07
CA THR A 64 -9.66 -16.13 7.23
C THR A 64 -10.43 -15.46 6.08
N THR A 65 -9.87 -14.40 5.51
CA THR A 65 -10.54 -13.58 4.48
C THR A 65 -10.66 -14.35 3.16
N LEU A 66 -9.60 -15.03 2.73
CA LEU A 66 -9.60 -15.80 1.48
C LEU A 66 -10.54 -17.01 1.54
N GLU A 67 -10.53 -17.74 2.65
CA GLU A 67 -11.47 -18.85 2.88
C GLU A 67 -12.93 -18.37 2.87
N THR A 68 -13.21 -17.24 3.51
CA THR A 68 -14.55 -16.63 3.54
C THR A 68 -15.03 -16.25 2.14
N MET A 69 -14.16 -15.67 1.31
CA MET A 69 -14.52 -15.33 -0.07
C MET A 69 -14.76 -16.58 -0.92
N ALA A 70 -13.90 -17.59 -0.80
CA ALA A 70 -14.05 -18.86 -1.53
C ALA A 70 -15.35 -19.60 -1.18
N GLY A 71 -15.77 -19.55 0.10
CA GLY A 71 -17.02 -20.16 0.56
C GLY A 71 -18.30 -19.49 0.02
N ARG A 72 -18.24 -18.21 -0.39
CA ARG A 72 -19.39 -17.46 -0.91
C ARG A 72 -19.58 -17.54 -2.43
N LEU A 73 -18.63 -18.13 -3.14
CA LEU A 73 -18.67 -18.35 -4.59
C LEU A 73 -19.22 -19.74 -4.97
N ARG A 74 -19.76 -20.48 -3.99
CA ARG A 74 -20.47 -21.75 -4.16
C ARG A 74 -21.96 -21.54 -3.94
#